data_AF-A0A3A9F640-F1
#
_entry.id   AF-A0A3A9F640-F1
#
_cell.length_a   1.000
_cell.length_b   1.000
_cell.length_c   1.000
_cell.angle_alpha   90.00
_cell.angle_beta   90.00
_cell.angle_gamma   90.00
#
_symmetry.space_group_name_H-M   'P 1'
#
loop_
_entity.id
_entity.type
_entity.pdbx_description
1 polymer ?
#
loop_
_entity_poly.entity_id
_entity_poly.type
_entity_poly.pdbx_seq_one_letter_code
_entity_poly.pdbx_strand_id
1 'polypeptide(L)'
;MIISDVERLAGRGCFHSLEQLNEFFQYYFAMYNSTRVPSNRGFTPNEIQERMGGERPGSLEFGPNISRALQAGKLDAGKLRQGIFDADIPVPWKTLQRVEQKKPGRNDPCPCGSGKKYKRCCGR
;
A
#
# COMPACT_ATOMS: atom_id res chain seq x y z
N MET A 1 6.67 8.36 -1.79
CA MET A 1 7.93 7.79 -1.27
C MET A 1 7.76 6.30 -1.01
N ILE A 2 6.90 5.89 -0.07
CA ILE A 2 6.70 4.46 0.30
C ILE A 2 6.25 3.58 -0.88
N ILE A 3 5.22 4.03 -1.61
CA ILE A 3 4.67 3.31 -2.76
C ILE A 3 5.74 3.09 -3.84
N SER A 4 6.46 4.17 -4.18
CA SER A 4 7.50 4.18 -5.20
C SER A 4 8.66 3.25 -4.85
N ASP A 5 9.04 3.16 -3.57
CA ASP A 5 10.09 2.25 -3.10
C ASP A 5 9.63 0.80 -3.08
N VAL A 6 8.39 0.52 -2.69
CA VAL A 6 7.81 -0.83 -2.74
C VAL A 6 7.68 -1.32 -4.18
N GLU A 7 7.20 -0.48 -5.09
CA GLU A 7 7.16 -0.80 -6.53
C GLU A 7 8.56 -1.07 -7.09
N ARG A 8 9.56 -0.27 -6.67
CA ARG A 8 10.96 -0.50 -7.04
C ARG A 8 11.52 -1.82 -6.49
N LEU A 9 11.19 -2.19 -5.26
CA LEU A 9 11.63 -3.45 -4.64
C LEU A 9 10.89 -4.66 -5.24
N ALA A 10 9.59 -4.54 -5.48
CA ALA A 10 8.78 -5.54 -6.15
C ALA A 10 9.25 -5.78 -7.59
N GLY A 11 9.54 -4.71 -8.34
CA GLY A 11 10.09 -4.79 -9.70
C GLY A 11 11.49 -5.40 -9.79
N ARG A 12 12.23 -5.46 -8.67
CA ARG A 12 13.53 -6.12 -8.56
C ARG A 12 13.42 -7.60 -8.14
N GLY A 13 12.21 -8.12 -7.98
CA GLY A 13 11.98 -9.51 -7.57
C GLY A 13 12.30 -9.78 -6.10
N CYS A 14 12.35 -8.75 -5.25
CA CYS A 14 12.62 -8.93 -3.82
C CYS A 14 11.50 -9.66 -3.08
N PHE A 15 10.30 -9.70 -3.65
CA PHE A 15 9.13 -10.39 -3.11
C PHE A 15 8.68 -11.49 -4.07
N HIS A 16 8.49 -12.69 -3.56
CA HIS A 16 8.13 -13.88 -4.35
C HIS A 16 6.68 -14.33 -4.12
N SER A 17 6.01 -13.78 -3.10
CA SER A 17 4.61 -14.03 -2.78
C SER A 17 3.96 -12.79 -2.18
N LEU A 18 2.63 -12.74 -2.22
CA LEU A 18 1.84 -11.71 -1.54
C LEU A 18 2.07 -11.77 -0.01
N GLU A 19 2.33 -12.96 0.52
CA GLU A 19 2.59 -13.19 1.94
C GLU A 19 3.90 -12.53 2.40
N GLN A 20 5.00 -12.69 1.65
CA GLN A 20 6.27 -11.99 1.94
C GLN A 20 6.12 -10.47 1.91
N LEU A 21 5.29 -9.99 0.99
CA LEU A 21 5.03 -8.56 0.84
C LEU A 21 4.18 -8.03 2.01
N ASN A 22 3.20 -8.81 2.48
CA ASN A 22 2.41 -8.50 3.66
C ASN A 22 3.26 -8.52 4.95
N GLU A 23 4.13 -9.52 5.11
CA GLU A 23 5.08 -9.61 6.22
C GLU A 23 6.01 -8.39 6.25
N PHE A 24 6.59 -8.03 5.10
CA PHE A 24 7.38 -6.80 4.99
C PHE A 24 6.60 -5.56 5.42
N PHE A 25 5.35 -5.42 4.97
CA PHE A 25 4.52 -4.29 5.36
C PHE A 25 4.22 -4.25 6.84
N GLN A 26 4.02 -5.39 7.51
CA GLN A 26 3.83 -5.43 8.95
C GLN A 26 5.04 -4.83 9.69
N TYR A 27 6.24 -5.27 9.36
CA TYR A 27 7.46 -4.74 9.97
C TYR A 27 7.71 -3.28 9.60
N TYR A 28 7.48 -2.92 8.33
CA TYR A 28 7.64 -1.57 7.84
C TYR A 28 6.70 -0.60 8.54
N PHE A 29 5.39 -0.91 8.60
CA PHE A 29 4.43 -0.06 9.28
C PHE A 29 4.67 -0.02 10.79
N ALA A 30 5.10 -1.11 11.42
CA ALA A 30 5.48 -1.09 12.84
C ALA A 30 6.63 -0.09 13.09
N MET A 31 7.68 -0.15 12.28
CA MET A 31 8.82 0.79 12.34
C MET A 31 8.39 2.22 12.01
N TYR A 32 7.63 2.45 10.93
CA TYR A 32 7.17 3.78 10.55
C TYR A 32 6.26 4.39 11.61
N ASN A 33 5.30 3.62 12.14
CA ASN A 33 4.34 4.07 13.12
C ASN A 33 4.97 4.34 14.51
N SER A 34 6.16 3.80 14.78
CA SER A 34 6.94 4.05 15.98
C SER A 34 8.06 5.08 15.80
N THR A 35 8.31 5.55 14.58
CA THR A 35 9.37 6.51 14.29
C THR A 35 8.85 7.93 14.30
N ARG A 36 9.53 8.84 15.04
CA ARG A 36 9.23 10.27 15.04
C ARG A 36 9.69 10.88 13.72
N VAL A 37 8.83 11.64 13.06
CA VAL A 37 9.17 12.28 11.78
C VAL A 37 8.89 13.79 11.80
N PRO A 38 9.69 14.61 11.11
CA PRO A 38 9.47 16.06 11.04
C PRO A 38 8.10 16.44 10.47
N SER A 39 7.61 15.68 9.48
CA SER A 39 6.28 15.88 8.88
C SER A 39 5.14 15.76 9.90
N ASN A 40 5.38 15.05 11.01
CA ASN A 40 4.46 14.87 12.12
C ASN A 40 4.81 15.77 13.31
N ARG A 41 5.57 16.86 13.08
CA ARG A 41 6.07 17.78 14.12
C ARG A 41 6.80 17.07 15.26
N GLY A 42 7.54 16.00 14.92
CA GLY A 42 8.30 15.21 15.89
C GLY A 42 7.48 14.16 16.65
N PHE A 43 6.21 13.94 16.29
CA PHE A 43 5.42 12.83 16.84
C PHE A 43 5.49 11.59 15.96
N THR A 44 5.33 10.42 16.57
CA THR A 44 5.11 9.18 15.84
C THR A 44 3.65 9.13 15.36
N PRO A 45 3.35 8.40 14.28
CA PRO A 45 1.97 8.15 13.88
C PRO A 45 1.11 7.54 15.01
N ASN A 46 1.64 6.61 15.82
CA ASN A 46 0.91 6.05 16.96
C ASN A 46 0.59 7.09 18.03
N GLU A 47 1.55 7.97 18.36
CA GLU A 47 1.33 9.06 19.33
C GLU A 47 0.26 10.04 18.85
N ILE A 48 0.22 10.32 17.54
CA ILE A 48 -0.84 11.15 16.96
C ILE A 48 -2.19 10.46 17.12
N GLN A 49 -2.28 9.16 16.85
CA GLN A 49 -3.53 8.42 16.92
C GLN A 49 -4.09 8.35 18.35
N GLU A 50 -3.23 8.15 19.34
CA GLU A 50 -3.61 8.19 20.76
C GLU A 50 -4.14 9.57 21.16
N ARG A 51 -3.49 10.65 20.68
CA ARG A 51 -3.93 12.03 20.93
C ARG A 51 -5.22 12.41 20.22
N MET A 52 -5.45 11.87 19.03
CA MET A 52 -6.70 12.03 18.28
C MET A 52 -7.85 11.24 18.91
N GLY A 53 -7.57 10.46 19.97
CA GLY A 53 -8.60 9.89 20.82
C GLY A 53 -9.46 8.84 20.12
N GLY A 54 -8.88 7.95 19.32
CA GLY A 54 -9.48 6.65 18.92
C GLY A 54 -10.78 6.68 18.09
N GLU A 55 -11.53 7.77 18.08
CA GLU A 55 -12.77 7.92 17.32
C GLU A 55 -12.39 8.18 15.87
N ARG A 56 -12.30 7.07 15.13
CA ARG A 56 -12.51 7.15 13.69
C ARG A 56 -13.89 7.79 13.51
N PRO A 57 -14.03 8.90 12.76
CA PRO A 57 -15.35 9.45 12.48
C PRO A 57 -16.20 8.33 11.87
N GLY A 58 -17.15 7.82 12.67
CA GLY A 58 -17.96 6.65 12.32
C GLY A 58 -18.92 6.94 11.17
N SER A 59 -19.13 8.23 10.88
CA SER A 59 -19.83 8.72 9.71
C SER A 59 -19.17 10.00 9.22
N LEU A 60 -19.22 10.20 7.89
CA LEU A 60 -18.89 11.47 7.27
C LEU A 60 -20.22 12.21 7.08
N GLU A 61 -20.44 13.26 7.86
CA GLU A 61 -21.60 14.13 7.65
C GLU A 61 -21.33 15.04 6.46
N PHE A 62 -22.18 14.94 5.45
CA PHE A 62 -22.11 15.83 4.31
C PHE A 62 -22.72 17.19 4.65
N GLY A 63 -22.05 18.26 4.24
CA GLY A 63 -22.58 19.62 4.38
C GLY A 63 -23.96 19.78 3.72
N PRO A 64 -24.69 20.86 4.04
CA PRO A 64 -26.12 21.02 3.72
C PRO A 64 -26.44 20.89 2.22
N ASN A 65 -25.49 21.25 1.34
CA ASN A 65 -25.66 21.16 -0.11
C ASN A 65 -25.69 19.71 -0.62
N ILE A 66 -24.75 18.88 -0.18
CA ILE A 66 -24.66 17.48 -0.61
C ILE A 66 -25.80 16.68 0.04
N SER A 67 -26.08 16.92 1.32
CA SER A 67 -27.20 16.29 2.03
C SER A 67 -28.55 16.59 1.37
N ARG A 68 -28.81 17.85 0.95
CA ARG A 68 -30.01 18.20 0.18
C ARG A 68 -30.06 17.54 -1.19
N ALA A 69 -28.94 17.43 -1.88
CA ALA A 69 -28.90 16.80 -3.20
C ALA A 69 -29.15 15.28 -3.14
N LEU A 70 -28.68 14.61 -2.09
CA LEU A 70 -28.98 13.21 -1.80
C LEU A 70 -30.48 13.03 -1.46
N GLN A 71 -31.04 13.87 -0.58
CA GLN A 71 -32.46 13.83 -0.22
C GLN A 71 -33.40 14.13 -1.40
N ALA A 72 -33.02 15.06 -2.27
CA ALA A 72 -33.79 15.42 -3.46
C ALA A 72 -33.65 14.40 -4.61
N GLY A 73 -32.89 13.31 -4.44
CA GLY A 73 -32.63 12.31 -5.48
C GLY A 73 -31.82 12.83 -6.68
N LYS A 74 -31.22 14.02 -6.57
CA LYS A 74 -30.35 14.62 -7.60
C LYS A 74 -28.95 13.99 -7.59
N LEU A 75 -28.57 13.38 -6.47
CA LEU A 75 -27.35 12.59 -6.31
C LEU A 75 -27.72 11.21 -5.78
N ASP A 76 -27.24 10.16 -6.45
CA ASP A 76 -27.42 8.77 -6.04
C ASP A 76 -26.15 8.25 -5.37
N ALA A 77 -26.25 7.81 -4.11
CA ALA A 77 -25.10 7.35 -3.34
C ALA A 77 -24.46 6.07 -3.93
N GLY A 78 -25.25 5.22 -4.61
CA GLY A 78 -24.77 4.02 -5.27
C GLY A 78 -23.89 4.33 -6.48
N LYS A 79 -24.34 5.23 -7.35
CA LYS A 79 -23.57 5.75 -8.49
C LYS A 79 -22.31 6.49 -8.04
N LEU A 80 -22.39 7.23 -6.94
CA LEU A 80 -21.24 7.93 -6.37
C LEU A 80 -20.19 6.95 -5.85
N ARG A 81 -20.61 5.86 -5.16
CA ARG A 81 -19.72 4.77 -4.76
C ARG A 81 -19.07 4.10 -5.97
N GLN A 82 -19.87 3.75 -6.99
CA GLN A 82 -19.34 3.14 -8.22
C GLN A 82 -18.32 4.06 -8.90
N GLY A 83 -18.61 5.35 -9.04
CA GLY A 83 -17.68 6.33 -9.61
C GLY A 83 -16.35 6.44 -8.87
N ILE A 84 -16.32 6.23 -7.54
CA ILE A 84 -15.06 6.20 -6.78
C ILE A 84 -14.27 4.91 -7.05
N PHE A 85 -14.94 3.77 -7.19
CA PHE A 85 -14.29 2.49 -7.52
C PHE A 85 -13.78 2.44 -8.96
N ASP A 86 -14.57 3.01 -9.88
CA ASP A 86 -14.30 3.07 -11.31
C ASP A 86 -13.33 4.20 -11.67
N ALA A 87 -13.17 5.20 -10.80
CA ALA A 87 -12.14 6.21 -10.99
C ALA A 87 -10.76 5.54 -11.05
N ASP A 88 -9.96 5.94 -12.05
CA ASP A 88 -8.54 5.63 -12.16
C ASP A 88 -7.74 6.41 -11.10
N ILE A 89 -8.11 6.20 -9.85
CA ILE A 89 -7.29 6.58 -8.70
C ILE A 89 -6.11 5.62 -8.73
N PRO A 90 -4.86 6.10 -8.87
CA PRO A 90 -3.68 5.26 -8.78
C PRO A 90 -3.58 4.74 -7.34
N VAL A 91 -4.29 3.64 -7.06
CA VAL A 91 -4.18 2.92 -5.80
C VAL A 91 -2.94 2.03 -5.90
N PRO A 92 -2.02 2.11 -4.95
CA PRO A 92 -0.68 1.51 -5.04
C PRO A 92 -0.65 -0.02 -5.11
N TRP A 93 -1.80 -0.67 -4.99
CA TRP A 93 -1.93 -2.12 -5.01
C TRP A 93 -2.71 -2.65 -6.22
N LYS A 94 -3.33 -1.80 -7.07
CA LYS A 94 -3.92 -2.23 -8.36
C LYS A 94 -2.83 -2.74 -9.33
N THR A 95 -1.61 -2.25 -9.19
CA THR A 95 -0.42 -2.62 -9.97
C THR A 95 0.32 -3.86 -9.43
N LEU A 96 -0.09 -4.43 -8.30
CA LEU A 96 0.37 -5.76 -7.87
C LEU A 96 -0.37 -6.87 -8.66
N GLN A 97 -0.44 -6.72 -9.98
CA GLN A 97 -0.70 -7.88 -10.83
C GLN A 97 0.41 -8.89 -10.52
N ARG A 98 0.05 -10.17 -10.39
CA ARG A 98 1.00 -11.27 -10.25
C ARG A 98 2.05 -11.10 -11.34
N VAL A 99 3.20 -10.52 -11.00
CA VAL A 99 4.35 -10.48 -11.88
C VAL A 99 4.67 -11.95 -12.05
N GLU A 100 4.33 -12.53 -13.18
CA GLU A 100 4.80 -13.85 -13.55
C GLU A 100 6.32 -13.75 -13.55
N GLN A 101 6.92 -14.15 -12.42
CA GLN A 101 8.35 -14.13 -12.28
C GLN A 101 8.87 -15.15 -13.29
N LYS A 102 9.46 -14.65 -14.38
CA LYS A 102 10.22 -15.49 -15.29
C LYS A 102 11.23 -16.25 -14.45
N LYS A 103 11.17 -17.59 -14.50
CA LYS A 103 12.11 -18.44 -13.76
C LYS A 103 13.52 -17.95 -14.10
N PRO A 104 14.34 -17.59 -13.10
CA PRO A 104 15.68 -17.08 -13.36
C PRO A 104 16.47 -18.13 -14.14
N GLY A 105 17.14 -17.70 -15.20
CA GLY A 105 18.00 -18.55 -15.99
C GLY A 105 19.15 -19.09 -15.13
N ARG A 106 19.65 -20.27 -15.48
CA ARG A 106 20.70 -20.99 -14.71
C ARG A 106 21.93 -20.12 -14.40
N ASN A 107 22.26 -19.15 -15.27
CA ASN A 107 23.42 -18.26 -15.11
C ASN A 107 23.07 -16.85 -14.61
N ASP A 108 21.80 -16.51 -14.42
CA ASP A 108 21.36 -15.18 -13.99
C ASP A 108 21.77 -14.89 -12.53
N PRO A 109 21.88 -13.62 -12.13
CA PRO A 109 22.10 -13.26 -10.72
C PRO A 109 20.99 -13.86 -9.85
N CYS A 110 21.39 -14.42 -8.71
CA CYS A 110 20.46 -15.11 -7.83
C CYS A 110 19.50 -14.12 -7.14
N PRO A 111 18.17 -14.38 -7.15
CA PRO A 111 17.17 -13.46 -6.60
C PRO A 111 17.28 -13.25 -5.08
N CYS A 112 18.03 -14.10 -4.36
CA CYS A 112 18.31 -13.93 -2.93
C CYS A 112 19.33 -12.82 -2.60
N GLY A 113 19.86 -12.11 -3.61
CA GLY A 113 20.77 -10.98 -3.39
C GLY A 113 22.21 -11.37 -3.02
N SER A 114 22.58 -12.65 -3.11
CA SER A 114 23.93 -13.13 -2.75
C SER A 114 25.05 -12.73 -3.71
N GLY A 115 24.73 -12.09 -4.85
CA GLY A 115 25.67 -11.76 -5.93
C GLY A 115 26.17 -12.97 -6.75
N LYS A 116 25.76 -14.19 -6.41
CA LYS A 116 26.15 -15.43 -7.10
C LYS A 116 25.20 -15.75 -8.26
N LYS A 117 25.67 -16.50 -9.26
CA LYS A 117 24.80 -17.06 -10.32
C LYS A 117 23.79 -18.07 -9.73
N TYR A 118 22.56 -18.10 -10.23
CA TYR A 118 21.45 -18.92 -9.70
C TYR A 118 21.85 -20.40 -9.49
N LYS A 119 22.51 -21.04 -10.47
CA LYS A 119 23.01 -22.43 -10.37
C LYS A 119 24.02 -22.72 -9.26
N ARG A 120 24.61 -21.68 -8.68
CA ARG A 120 25.61 -21.78 -7.60
C ARG A 120 25.05 -21.30 -6.26
N CYS A 121 23.77 -21.00 -6.19
CA CYS A 121 23.09 -20.51 -4.98
C CYS A 121 21.74 -21.22 -4.84
N CYS A 122 20.61 -20.55 -5.05
CA CYS A 122 19.27 -21.12 -4.85
C CYS A 122 18.84 -22.15 -5.91
N GLY A 123 19.56 -22.28 -7.03
CA GLY A 123 19.30 -23.25 -8.10
C GLY A 123 20.18 -24.50 -8.04
N ARG A 124 20.67 -24.85 -6.84
CA ARG A 124 21.30 -26.14 -6.56
C ARG A 124 20.23 -27.20 -6.26
#